data_AF-A0AAV5VJ79-F1
#
_entry.id   AF-A0AAV5VJ79-F1
#
_cell.length_a   1.000
_cell.length_b   1.000
_cell.length_c   1.000
_cell.angle_alpha   90.00
_cell.angle_beta   90.00
_cell.angle_gamma   90.00
#
_symmetry.space_group_name_H-M   'P 1'
#
loop_
_entity.id
_entity.type
_entity.pdbx_description
1 polymer ?
#
loop_
_entity_poly.entity_id
_entity_poly.type
_entity_poly.pdbx_seq_one_letter_code
_entity_poly.pdbx_strand_id
1 'polypeptide(L)' 'QGFHFAQLDPIGNLITRAFELMQTLRKKGTNSEHLTYMMKSLAVERTLSMEYDQQRDMPLRDLVYSFCVGLESIVE' A
#
# COMPACT_ATOMS: atom_id res chain seq x y z
N GLN A 1 -15.49 17.02 -6.64
CA GLN A 1 -15.88 16.06 -5.58
C GLN A 1 -14.60 15.56 -4.93
N GLY A 2 -14.42 15.77 -3.64
CA GLY A 2 -13.25 15.27 -2.91
C GLY A 2 -13.49 13.83 -2.46
N PHE A 3 -12.50 12.96 -2.63
CA PHE A 3 -12.55 11.61 -2.08
C PHE A 3 -12.30 11.69 -0.57
N HIS A 4 -13.28 11.31 0.23
CA HIS A 4 -13.18 11.31 1.68
C HIS A 4 -12.84 9.89 2.13
N PHE A 5 -11.56 9.62 2.35
CA PHE A 5 -11.15 8.40 3.06
C PHE A 5 -11.52 8.59 4.53
N ALA A 6 -12.44 7.78 5.04
CA ALA A 6 -12.79 7.81 6.46
C ALA A 6 -11.57 7.36 7.29
N GLN A 7 -11.47 7.82 8.54
CA GLN A 7 -10.39 7.45 9.46
C GLN A 7 -10.27 5.93 9.74
N LEU A 8 -11.33 5.16 9.41
CA LEU A 8 -11.42 3.71 9.52
C LEU A 8 -11.38 2.99 8.16
N ASP A 9 -11.16 3.73 7.06
CA ASP A 9 -11.08 3.13 5.73
C ASP A 9 -9.76 2.36 5.59
N PRO A 10 -9.78 1.03 5.35
CA PRO A 10 -8.58 0.22 5.18
C PRO A 10 -7.61 0.79 4.13
N ILE A 11 -8.14 1.50 3.13
CA ILE A 11 -7.33 2.14 2.10
C ILE A 11 -6.51 3.32 2.61
N GLY A 12 -7.00 4.09 3.57
CA GLY A 12 -6.25 5.21 4.14
C GLY A 12 -4.95 4.73 4.81
N ASN A 13 -5.01 3.58 5.47
CA ASN A 13 -3.84 2.94 6.08
C ASN A 13 -2.86 2.42 5.02
N LEU A 14 -3.35 1.79 3.95
CA LEU A 14 -2.50 1.32 2.84
C LEU A 14 -1.75 2.46 2.17
N ILE A 15 -2.43 3.59 1.92
CA ILE A 15 -1.81 4.79 1.34
C ILE A 15 -0.66 5.26 2.25
N THR A 16 -0.93 5.41 3.55
CA THR A 16 0.07 5.87 4.53
C THR A 16 1.28 4.95 4.56
N ARG A 17 1.05 3.63 4.65
CA ARG A 17 2.11 2.62 4.64
C ARG A 17 2.92 2.61 3.35
N ALA A 18 2.27 2.76 2.20
CA ALA A 18 2.94 2.83 0.91
C ALA A 18 3.87 4.06 0.80
N PHE A 19 3.44 5.21 1.33
CA PHE A 19 4.29 6.41 1.40
C PHE A 19 5.46 6.26 2.38
N GLU A 20 5.27 5.63 3.54
CA GLU A 20 6.35 5.32 4.48
C GLU A 20 7.39 4.37 3.87
N LEU A 21 6.91 3.37 3.12
CA LEU A 21 7.76 2.43 2.39
C LEU A 21 8.63 3.16 1.34
N MET A 22 8.03 4.02 0.51
CA MET A 22 8.78 4.82 -0.46
C MET A 22 9.82 5.72 0.22
N GLN A 23 9.47 6.35 1.34
CA GLN A 23 10.43 7.18 2.08
C GLN A 23 11.59 6.34 2.63
N THR A 24 11.29 5.14 3.10
CA THR A 24 12.31 4.19 3.60
C THR A 24 13.21 3.73 2.47
N LEU A 25 12.64 3.31 1.33
CA LEU A 25 13.35 2.97 0.11
C LEU A 25 14.27 4.12 -0.34
N ARG A 26 13.76 5.34 -0.39
CA ARG A 26 14.55 6.53 -0.77
C ARG A 26 15.72 6.79 0.19
N LYS A 27 15.53 6.58 1.49
CA LYS A 27 16.55 6.87 2.51
C LYS A 27 17.60 5.76 2.66
N LYS A 28 17.17 4.50 2.56
CA LYS A 28 18.00 3.32 2.90
C LYS A 28 18.37 2.46 1.68
N GLY A 29 17.81 2.74 0.51
CA GLY A 29 17.94 1.88 -0.67
C GLY A 29 17.17 0.57 -0.53
N THR A 30 17.34 -0.33 -1.51
CA THR A 30 16.67 -1.63 -1.61
C THR A 30 17.25 -2.71 -0.69
N ASN A 31 18.50 -2.56 -0.23
CA ASN A 31 19.25 -3.61 0.48
C ASN A 31 18.91 -3.77 1.97
N SER A 32 17.79 -3.23 2.43
CA SER A 32 17.42 -3.29 3.85
C SER A 32 16.49 -4.48 4.11
N GLU A 33 16.89 -5.42 4.97
CA GLU A 33 16.00 -6.52 5.42
C GLU A 33 14.68 -6.01 6.00
N HIS A 34 14.72 -4.85 6.66
CA HIS A 34 13.53 -4.17 7.16
C HIS A 34 12.58 -3.76 6.04
N LEU A 35 13.10 -3.33 4.89
CA LEU A 35 12.29 -2.98 3.72
C LEU A 35 11.60 -4.23 3.15
N THR A 36 12.31 -5.35 3.04
CA THR A 36 11.72 -6.64 2.62
C THR A 36 10.56 -7.04 3.54
N TYR A 37 10.72 -6.87 4.86
CA TYR A 37 9.64 -7.13 5.82
C TYR A 37 8.46 -6.19 5.63
N MET A 38 8.70 -4.88 5.47
CA MET A 38 7.63 -3.92 5.26
C MET A 38 6.86 -4.18 3.96
N MET A 39 7.54 -4.59 2.87
CA MET A 39 6.90 -4.96 1.60
C MET A 39 6.00 -6.19 1.77
N LYS A 40 6.47 -7.24 2.45
CA LYS A 40 5.65 -8.43 2.76
C LYS A 40 4.43 -8.07 3.62
N SER A 41 4.61 -7.23 4.63
CA SER A 41 3.51 -6.74 5.47
C SER A 41 2.49 -5.95 4.63
N LEU A 42 2.95 -5.09 3.73
CA LEU A 42 2.09 -4.31 2.84
C LEU A 42 1.28 -5.22 1.91
N ALA A 43 1.89 -6.29 1.37
CA ALA A 43 1.20 -7.26 0.51
C ALA A 43 0.08 -8.01 1.26
N VAL A 44 0.32 -8.39 2.51
CA VAL A 44 -0.71 -9.03 3.36
C VAL A 44 -1.84 -8.06 3.68
N GLU A 45 -1.51 -6.85 4.12
CA GLU A 45 -2.50 -5.80 4.42
C GLU A 45 -3.33 -5.42 3.20
N ARG A 46 -2.70 -5.36 2.02
CA ARG A 46 -3.37 -5.10 0.74
C ARG A 46 -4.38 -6.20 0.45
N THR A 47 -3.95 -7.45 0.55
CA THR A 47 -4.80 -8.62 0.27
C THR A 47 -6.02 -8.64 1.17
N LEU A 48 -5.83 -8.42 2.49
CA LEU A 48 -6.93 -8.32 3.45
C LEU A 48 -7.85 -7.14 3.14
N SER A 49 -7.29 -5.98 2.80
CA SER A 49 -8.08 -4.81 2.46
C SER A 49 -8.92 -5.05 1.21
N MET A 50 -8.37 -5.70 0.18
CA MET A 50 -9.11 -6.05 -1.04
C MET A 50 -10.23 -7.06 -0.77
N GLU A 51 -10.03 -8.02 0.14
CA GLU A 51 -11.02 -9.02 0.50
C GLU A 51 -12.26 -8.41 1.17
N TYR A 52 -12.05 -7.41 2.03
CA TYR A 52 -13.12 -6.75 2.78
C TYR A 52 -13.62 -5.42 2.17
N ASP A 53 -13.09 -5.02 1.00
CA ASP A 53 -13.48 -3.78 0.35
C ASP A 53 -14.77 -3.91 -0.46
N GLN A 54 -15.85 -3.35 0.09
CA GLN A 54 -17.17 -3.31 -0.55
C GLN A 54 -17.25 -2.33 -1.74
N GLN A 55 -16.23 -1.49 -1.94
CA GLN A 55 -16.19 -0.45 -2.96
C GLN A 55 -15.08 -0.67 -3.99
N ARG A 56 -14.59 -1.90 -4.14
CA ARG A 56 -13.45 -2.27 -5.00
C ARG A 56 -13.52 -1.71 -6.43
N ASP A 57 -14.72 -1.58 -7.00
CA ASP A 57 -14.93 -1.08 -8.36
C ASP A 57 -14.67 0.43 -8.51
N MET A 58 -14.38 1.15 -7.42
CA MET A 58 -13.96 2.54 -7.48
C MET A 58 -12.56 2.67 -8.09
N PRO A 59 -12.38 3.42 -9.20
CA PRO A 59 -11.09 3.54 -9.89
C PRO A 59 -9.93 4.00 -8.99
N LEU A 60 -10.22 4.86 -8.00
CA LEU A 60 -9.21 5.34 -7.06
C LEU A 60 -8.69 4.23 -6.14
N ARG A 61 -9.55 3.28 -5.77
CA ARG A 61 -9.18 2.15 -4.91
C ARG A 61 -8.29 1.18 -5.67
N ASP A 62 -8.66 0.89 -6.91
CA ASP A 62 -7.85 0.05 -7.81
C ASP A 62 -6.46 0.66 -8.08
N LEU A 63 -6.39 1.99 -8.22
CA LEU A 63 -5.11 2.71 -8.30
C LEU A 63 -4.24 2.50 -7.06
N VAL A 64 -4.82 2.58 -5.86
CA VAL A 64 -4.07 2.37 -4.60
C VAL A 64 -3.56 0.93 -4.51
N TYR A 65 -4.39 -0.06 -4.82
CA TYR A 65 -3.97 -1.46 -4.80
C TYR A 65 -2.87 -1.74 -5.83
N SER A 66 -3.03 -1.25 -7.06
CA SER A 66 -2.02 -1.36 -8.11
C SER A 66 -0.72 -0.66 -7.74
N PHE A 67 -0.80 0.48 -7.06
CA PHE A 67 0.37 1.18 -6.55
C PHE A 67 1.12 0.35 -5.50
N CYS A 68 0.42 -0.29 -4.56
CA CYS A 68 1.03 -1.22 -3.60
C CYS A 68 1.73 -2.40 -4.31
N VAL A 69 1.10 -3.01 -5.32
CA VAL A 69 1.74 -4.05 -6.17
C VAL A 69 3.05 -3.53 -6.77
N GLY A 70 3.03 -2.33 -7.34
CA GLY A 70 4.22 -1.72 -7.94
C GLY A 70 5.37 -1.57 -6.93
N LEU A 71 5.07 -1.16 -5.70
CA LEU A 71 6.08 -1.05 -4.65
C LEU A 71 6.67 -2.41 -4.24
N GLU A 72 5.85 -3.45 -4.19
CA GLU A 72 6.29 -4.82 -3.87
C GLU A 72 7.30 -5.35 -4.89
N SER A 73 7.17 -4.97 -6.17
CA SER A 73 8.05 -5.42 -7.26
C SER A 73 9.45 -4.77 -7.30
N ILE A 74 9.73 -3.78 -6.45
CA ILE A 74 10.99 -3.01 -6.50
C ILE A 74 12.21 -3.82 -6.01
N VAL A 75 11.98 -4.91 -5.25
CA VAL A 75 13.04 -5.69 -4.57
C VAL A 75 13.14 -7.13 -5.12
N GLU A 76 12.35 -7.48 -6.14
CA GLU A 76 12.56 -8.71 -6.94
C GLU A 76 13.68 -8.50 -7.98
#